data_AF-A0AA40CE12-F1
#
_entry.id   AF-A0AA40CE12-F1
#
_cell.length_a   1.000
_cell.length_b   1.000
_cell.length_c   1.000
_cell.angle_alpha   90.00
_cell.angle_beta   90.00
_cell.angle_gamma   90.00
#
_symmetry.space_group_name_H-M   'P 1'
#
loop_
_entity.id
_entity.type
_entity.pdbx_description
1 polymer ?
#
loop_
_entity_poly.entity_id
_entity_poly.type
_entity_poly.pdbx_seq_one_letter_code
_entity_poly.pdbx_strand_id
1 'polypeptide(L)'
;PKPPPPTHFLCIPLITPTSRPQLLQTLGAFRADIASPLSSFGGVPEDAIRPLGTLHLTLGIMSFPRNNNEGLDRAVGLLRSLRPREMLADVEEEGEGNSGSDLVITLQGLESMQAPAKAAVLYASPTDRLGTLQAFCERLRLAFREAELIVEESRPLLLHATILNTIYVKGGGGKKGGGGAGGKKKRERLTIDARGILDRYEDQVWMEGVKMEKIAICKMGAKKVEVNGVVEDEVYEVEAEIEF
;
A
#
# COMPACT_ATOMS: atom_id res chain seq x y z
N PRO A 1 4.99 4.86 -27.75
CA PRO A 1 3.62 4.59 -27.21
C PRO A 1 3.63 4.80 -25.69
N LYS A 2 2.60 5.43 -25.10
CA LYS A 2 2.52 5.48 -23.63
C LYS A 2 2.21 4.06 -23.12
N PRO A 3 2.87 3.58 -22.05
CA PRO A 3 2.52 2.29 -21.47
C PRO A 3 1.05 2.29 -21.05
N PRO A 4 0.36 1.12 -21.14
CA PRO A 4 -1.00 1.01 -20.65
C PRO A 4 -1.07 1.43 -19.17
N PRO A 5 -2.22 1.97 -18.72
CA PRO A 5 -2.39 2.31 -17.31
C PRO A 5 -2.21 1.06 -16.43
N PRO A 6 -1.71 1.21 -15.20
CA PRO A 6 -1.60 0.11 -14.24
C PRO A 6 -2.91 -0.67 -14.09
N THR A 7 -2.83 -2.00 -14.12
CA THR A 7 -3.99 -2.89 -13.97
C THR A 7 -3.88 -3.79 -12.76
N HIS A 8 -2.68 -4.23 -12.39
CA HIS A 8 -2.44 -5.12 -11.26
C HIS A 8 -1.18 -4.71 -10.50
N PHE A 9 -0.96 -5.32 -9.35
CA PHE A 9 0.26 -5.15 -8.58
C PHE A 9 0.59 -6.43 -7.81
N LEU A 10 1.89 -6.69 -7.66
CA LEU A 10 2.44 -7.68 -6.75
C LEU A 10 2.53 -7.05 -5.36
N CYS A 11 2.08 -7.75 -4.32
CA CYS A 11 2.17 -7.26 -2.95
C CYS A 11 2.33 -8.34 -1.89
N ILE A 12 2.68 -7.88 -0.68
CA ILE A 12 2.45 -8.60 0.57
C ILE A 12 1.17 -8.03 1.20
N PRO A 13 0.06 -8.79 1.25
CA PRO A 13 -1.12 -8.39 1.99
C PRO A 13 -0.81 -8.31 3.48
N LEU A 14 -1.24 -7.25 4.15
CA LEU A 14 -0.95 -7.05 5.58
C LEU A 14 -2.11 -7.44 6.49
N ILE A 15 -3.28 -7.76 5.94
CA ILE A 15 -4.46 -8.14 6.72
C ILE A 15 -4.49 -9.65 6.91
N THR A 16 -4.10 -10.08 8.10
CA THR A 16 -4.10 -11.48 8.56
C THR A 16 -4.97 -11.61 9.82
N PRO A 17 -5.31 -12.83 10.27
CA PRO A 17 -6.00 -13.00 11.55
C PRO A 17 -5.29 -12.32 12.73
N THR A 18 -3.95 -12.25 12.69
CA THR A 18 -3.12 -11.68 13.76
C THR A 18 -2.98 -10.16 13.67
N SER A 19 -2.88 -9.59 12.47
CA SER A 19 -2.73 -8.14 12.29
C SER A 19 -4.06 -7.39 12.33
N ARG A 20 -5.15 -8.00 11.87
CA ARG A 20 -6.47 -7.36 11.75
C ARG A 20 -6.95 -6.66 13.04
N PRO A 21 -6.91 -7.29 14.23
CA PRO A 21 -7.35 -6.60 15.45
C PRO A 21 -6.47 -5.39 15.80
N GLN A 22 -5.14 -5.50 15.60
CA GLN A 22 -4.20 -4.40 15.84
C GLN A 22 -4.47 -3.23 14.89
N LEU A 23 -4.53 -3.52 13.58
CA LEU A 23 -4.76 -2.51 12.55
C LEU A 23 -6.14 -1.87 12.66
N LEU A 24 -7.18 -2.62 13.03
CA LEU A 24 -8.51 -2.06 13.27
C LEU A 24 -8.48 -1.02 14.40
N GLN A 25 -7.79 -1.34 15.49
CA GLN A 25 -7.66 -0.44 16.63
C GLN A 25 -6.83 0.80 16.28
N THR A 26 -5.62 0.62 15.74
CA THR A 26 -4.67 1.71 15.49
C THR A 26 -5.16 2.65 14.38
N LEU A 27 -5.70 2.09 13.29
CA LEU A 27 -6.29 2.88 12.20
C LEU A 27 -7.59 3.57 12.62
N GLY A 28 -8.39 2.94 13.48
CA GLY A 28 -9.60 3.53 14.05
C GLY A 28 -9.27 4.73 14.94
N ALA A 29 -8.27 4.60 15.81
CA ALA A 29 -7.80 5.69 16.66
C ALA A 29 -7.21 6.85 15.84
N PHE A 30 -6.39 6.54 14.84
CA PHE A 30 -5.87 7.53 13.89
C PHE A 30 -7.01 8.28 13.18
N ARG A 31 -7.99 7.55 12.64
CA ARG A 31 -9.17 8.13 11.98
C ARG A 31 -9.93 9.08 12.91
N ALA A 32 -10.21 8.67 14.14
CA ALA A 32 -10.93 9.50 15.11
C ALA A 32 -10.18 10.80 15.46
N ASP A 33 -8.85 10.76 15.55
CA ASP A 33 -8.04 11.94 15.87
C ASP A 33 -7.94 12.92 14.69
N ILE A 34 -7.50 12.44 13.52
CA ILE A 34 -7.15 13.35 12.42
C ILE A 34 -8.35 13.81 11.60
N ALA A 35 -9.44 13.03 11.58
CA ALA A 35 -10.64 13.39 10.81
C ALA A 35 -11.65 14.21 11.61
N SER A 36 -11.48 14.31 12.93
CA SER A 36 -12.33 15.14 13.78
C SER A 36 -12.34 16.60 13.27
N PRO A 37 -13.52 17.24 13.14
CA PRO A 37 -13.60 18.67 12.82
C PRO A 37 -12.90 19.56 13.85
N LEU A 38 -12.69 19.05 15.08
CA LEU A 38 -11.98 19.72 16.16
C LEU A 38 -10.51 19.34 16.23
N SER A 39 -10.01 18.54 15.28
CA SER A 39 -8.61 18.14 15.23
C SER A 39 -7.70 19.35 15.14
N SER A 40 -6.60 19.32 15.90
CA SER A 40 -5.52 20.32 15.81
C SER A 40 -4.88 20.41 14.42
N PHE A 41 -5.18 19.45 13.54
CA PHE A 41 -4.68 19.37 12.16
C PHE A 41 -5.65 19.93 11.11
N GLY A 42 -6.77 20.52 11.53
CA GLY A 42 -7.73 21.17 10.62
C GLY A 42 -8.74 20.24 9.95
N GLY A 43 -8.91 19.01 10.47
CA GLY A 43 -9.92 18.05 10.03
C GLY A 43 -9.62 17.45 8.64
N VAL A 44 -8.88 16.35 8.62
CA VAL A 44 -8.58 15.61 7.39
C VAL A 44 -9.84 14.89 6.90
N PRO A 45 -10.19 14.94 5.60
CA PRO A 45 -11.33 14.19 5.09
C PRO A 45 -11.20 12.69 5.35
N GLU A 46 -12.25 12.05 5.86
CA GLU A 46 -12.24 10.60 6.18
C GLU A 46 -11.92 9.72 4.96
N ASP A 47 -12.37 10.14 3.77
CA ASP A 47 -12.08 9.47 2.49
C ASP A 47 -10.58 9.46 2.14
N ALA A 48 -9.76 10.31 2.77
CA ALA A 48 -8.31 10.29 2.56
C ALA A 48 -7.66 9.10 3.29
N ILE A 49 -8.26 8.60 4.36
CA ILE A 49 -7.71 7.54 5.20
C ILE A 49 -8.05 6.19 4.56
N ARG A 50 -7.03 5.40 4.29
CA ARG A 50 -7.18 4.13 3.57
C ARG A 50 -8.05 3.16 4.38
N PRO A 51 -8.97 2.43 3.73
CA PRO A 51 -9.72 1.36 4.39
C PRO A 51 -8.79 0.22 4.82
N LEU A 52 -9.16 -0.47 5.91
CA LEU A 52 -8.34 -1.52 6.52
C LEU A 52 -8.01 -2.62 5.51
N GLY A 53 -9.01 -3.10 4.77
CA GLY A 53 -8.87 -4.17 3.78
C GLY A 53 -7.96 -3.84 2.60
N THR A 54 -7.45 -2.61 2.52
CA THR A 54 -6.55 -2.16 1.47
C THR A 54 -5.08 -2.07 1.88
N LEU A 55 -4.72 -2.34 3.13
CA LEU A 55 -3.34 -2.26 3.60
C LEU A 55 -2.49 -3.41 3.05
N HIS A 56 -1.40 -3.06 2.36
CA HIS A 56 -0.46 -3.98 1.75
C HIS A 56 0.90 -3.30 1.55
N LEU A 57 1.96 -4.09 1.33
CA LEU A 57 3.24 -3.60 0.83
C LEU A 57 3.32 -3.86 -0.68
N THR A 58 3.37 -2.81 -1.51
CA THR A 58 3.49 -2.98 -2.96
C THR A 58 4.92 -3.34 -3.36
N LEU A 59 5.10 -4.43 -4.09
CA LEU A 59 6.40 -4.89 -4.59
C LEU A 59 6.64 -4.50 -6.06
N GLY A 60 5.58 -4.39 -6.85
CA GLY A 60 5.68 -4.02 -8.25
C GLY A 60 4.34 -3.78 -8.93
N ILE A 61 4.33 -2.91 -9.92
CA ILE A 61 3.14 -2.54 -10.69
C ILE A 61 3.17 -3.24 -12.04
N MET A 62 2.03 -3.79 -12.46
CA MET A 62 1.88 -4.46 -13.75
C MET A 62 0.84 -3.72 -14.61
N SER A 63 1.07 -3.69 -15.91
CA SER A 63 0.15 -3.10 -16.89
C SER A 63 -0.08 -4.07 -18.05
N PHE A 64 -1.21 -4.75 -18.01
CA PHE A 64 -1.62 -5.68 -19.08
C PHE A 64 -2.67 -5.05 -20.01
N PRO A 65 -2.64 -5.34 -21.33
CA PRO A 65 -3.70 -4.97 -22.25
C PRO A 65 -5.06 -5.49 -21.79
N ARG A 66 -6.13 -4.68 -21.90
CA ARG A 66 -7.48 -5.09 -21.42
C ARG A 66 -8.17 -6.14 -22.29
N ASN A 67 -7.68 -6.34 -23.51
CA ASN A 67 -8.26 -7.22 -24.51
C ASN A 67 -7.59 -8.60 -24.56
N ASN A 68 -6.63 -8.88 -23.68
CA ASN A 68 -5.95 -10.16 -23.59
C ASN A 68 -5.43 -10.39 -22.15
N ASN A 69 -5.51 -11.63 -21.67
CA ASN A 69 -5.05 -12.03 -20.35
C ASN A 69 -3.67 -12.71 -20.35
N GLU A 70 -3.01 -12.92 -21.50
CA GLU A 70 -1.69 -13.60 -21.56
C GLU A 70 -0.66 -13.08 -20.54
N GLY A 71 -0.57 -11.75 -20.37
CA GLY A 71 0.36 -11.15 -19.39
C GLY A 71 -0.02 -11.48 -17.94
N LEU A 72 -1.32 -11.48 -17.63
CA LEU A 72 -1.82 -11.87 -16.31
C LEU A 72 -1.61 -13.36 -16.05
N ASP A 73 -1.92 -14.21 -17.03
CA ASP A 73 -1.74 -15.67 -16.92
C ASP A 73 -0.27 -16.02 -16.69
N ARG A 74 0.66 -15.34 -17.39
CA ARG A 74 2.11 -15.46 -17.14
C ARG A 74 2.50 -15.02 -15.74
N ALA A 75 1.96 -13.91 -15.24
CA ALA A 75 2.24 -13.42 -13.90
C ALA A 75 1.73 -14.35 -12.80
N VAL A 76 0.50 -14.89 -12.97
CA VAL A 76 -0.07 -15.90 -12.07
C VAL A 76 0.74 -17.20 -12.11
N GLY A 77 1.15 -17.64 -13.31
CA GLY A 77 2.01 -18.80 -13.49
C GLY A 77 3.36 -18.63 -12.79
N LEU A 78 4.00 -17.48 -12.95
CA LEU A 78 5.25 -17.15 -12.26
C LEU A 78 5.06 -17.14 -10.75
N LEU A 79 4.04 -16.45 -10.23
CA LEU A 79 3.75 -16.42 -8.80
C LEU A 79 3.66 -17.83 -8.21
N ARG A 80 2.87 -18.71 -8.83
CA ARG A 80 2.67 -20.11 -8.38
C ARG A 80 3.92 -20.96 -8.48
N SER A 81 4.88 -20.58 -9.32
CA SER A 81 6.15 -21.30 -9.47
C SER A 81 7.19 -20.93 -8.41
N LEU A 82 7.02 -19.79 -7.71
CA LEU A 82 7.98 -19.33 -6.71
C LEU A 82 8.08 -20.32 -5.52
N ARG A 83 9.21 -20.24 -4.84
CA ARG A 83 9.53 -20.99 -3.62
C ARG A 83 9.97 -20.00 -2.54
N PRO A 84 9.03 -19.34 -1.83
CA PRO A 84 9.37 -18.23 -0.93
C PRO A 84 10.39 -18.60 0.15
N ARG A 85 10.28 -19.80 0.75
CA ARG A 85 11.25 -20.28 1.75
C ARG A 85 12.66 -20.45 1.20
N GLU A 86 12.80 -20.98 -0.01
CA GLU A 86 14.10 -21.13 -0.67
C GLU A 86 14.68 -19.76 -1.00
N MET A 87 13.86 -18.85 -1.56
CA MET A 87 14.28 -17.48 -1.86
C MET A 87 14.70 -16.70 -0.61
N LEU A 88 14.06 -16.95 0.55
CA LEU A 88 14.50 -16.36 1.82
C LEU A 88 15.82 -16.97 2.29
N ALA A 89 15.98 -18.29 2.20
CA ALA A 89 17.23 -18.95 2.58
C ALA A 89 18.42 -18.40 1.80
N ASP A 90 18.27 -18.19 0.49
CA ASP A 90 19.30 -17.54 -0.35
C ASP A 90 19.68 -16.14 0.17
N VAL A 91 18.67 -15.35 0.59
CA VAL A 91 18.88 -13.99 1.13
C VAL A 91 19.55 -14.03 2.50
N GLU A 92 19.19 -15.00 3.35
CA GLU A 92 19.81 -15.19 4.66
C GLU A 92 21.27 -15.66 4.54
N GLU A 93 21.58 -16.52 3.56
CA GLU A 93 22.95 -16.98 3.25
C GLU A 93 23.84 -15.87 2.68
N GLU A 94 23.28 -14.95 1.88
CA GLU A 94 23.98 -13.77 1.37
C GLU A 94 24.22 -12.70 2.46
N GLY A 95 23.53 -12.79 3.60
CA GLY A 95 23.63 -11.86 4.73
C GLY A 95 24.21 -12.47 6.01
N GLU A 96 24.13 -11.73 7.13
CA GLU A 96 24.44 -12.22 8.48
C GLU A 96 23.17 -12.76 9.19
N GLY A 97 22.23 -13.33 8.41
CA GLY A 97 20.92 -13.77 8.89
C GLY A 97 20.95 -15.11 9.62
N ASN A 98 19.97 -15.33 10.50
CA ASN A 98 19.77 -16.62 11.15
C ASN A 98 18.91 -17.52 10.26
N SER A 99 19.48 -18.61 9.75
CA SER A 99 18.84 -19.44 8.74
C SER A 99 17.53 -20.09 9.23
N GLY A 100 16.46 -19.91 8.45
CA GLY A 100 15.20 -20.64 8.60
C GLY A 100 14.15 -19.99 9.51
N SER A 101 14.25 -18.69 9.77
CA SER A 101 13.24 -17.96 10.55
C SER A 101 12.07 -17.47 9.70
N ASP A 102 10.87 -17.38 10.27
CA ASP A 102 9.74 -16.73 9.59
C ASP A 102 10.01 -15.22 9.47
N LEU A 103 9.61 -14.61 8.35
CA LEU A 103 9.61 -13.14 8.25
C LEU A 103 8.51 -12.57 9.13
N VAL A 104 8.90 -11.65 10.00
CA VAL A 104 8.00 -10.93 10.92
C VAL A 104 8.00 -9.46 10.55
N ILE A 105 6.81 -8.88 10.46
CA ILE A 105 6.57 -7.51 10.05
C ILE A 105 6.01 -6.73 11.25
N THR A 106 6.71 -5.66 11.59
CA THR A 106 6.20 -4.58 12.45
C THR A 106 6.13 -3.32 11.61
N LEU A 107 4.98 -2.64 11.58
CA LEU A 107 4.82 -1.34 10.93
C LEU A 107 4.86 -0.27 12.00
N GLN A 108 5.81 0.66 11.88
CA GLN A 108 5.99 1.74 12.84
C GLN A 108 6.18 3.09 12.14
N GLY A 109 5.66 4.12 12.78
CA GLY A 109 5.81 5.51 12.40
C GLY A 109 4.92 5.91 11.25
N LEU A 110 5.08 7.17 10.85
CA LEU A 110 4.35 7.74 9.73
C LEU A 110 5.28 8.70 8.98
N GLU A 111 5.33 8.54 7.67
CA GLU A 111 6.17 9.34 6.78
C GLU A 111 5.34 9.99 5.69
N SER A 112 5.89 11.03 5.05
CA SER A 112 5.28 11.66 3.89
C SER A 112 6.05 11.37 2.61
N MET A 113 5.32 10.97 1.58
CA MET A 113 5.88 10.78 0.24
C MET A 113 6.20 12.12 -0.46
N GLN A 114 5.66 13.23 0.04
CA GLN A 114 5.90 14.58 -0.47
C GLN A 114 6.41 15.47 0.66
N ALA A 115 6.70 16.74 0.36
CA ALA A 115 7.05 17.70 1.41
C ALA A 115 5.92 17.76 2.47
N PRO A 116 6.24 17.61 3.77
CA PRO A 116 5.23 17.53 4.84
C PRO A 116 4.19 18.66 4.84
N ALA A 117 4.59 19.89 4.49
CA ALA A 117 3.68 21.04 4.43
C ALA A 117 2.64 20.97 3.29
N LYS A 118 2.81 20.07 2.32
CA LYS A 118 1.91 19.83 1.17
C LYS A 118 1.83 18.33 0.85
N ALA A 119 1.58 17.52 1.87
CA ALA A 119 1.48 16.08 1.76
C ALA A 119 0.19 15.66 1.05
N ALA A 120 0.28 14.69 0.15
CA ALA A 120 -0.89 14.03 -0.45
C ALA A 120 -0.96 12.54 -0.11
N VAL A 121 0.16 11.95 0.33
CA VAL A 121 0.28 10.55 0.72
C VAL A 121 1.09 10.46 2.01
N LEU A 122 0.55 9.76 3.01
CA LEU A 122 1.26 9.35 4.20
C LEU A 122 1.29 7.82 4.27
N TYR A 123 2.41 7.25 4.71
CA TYR A 123 2.63 5.82 4.76
C TYR A 123 3.40 5.42 6.01
N ALA A 124 3.24 4.16 6.42
CA ALA A 124 4.05 3.53 7.46
C ALA A 124 4.99 2.51 6.80
N SER A 125 6.25 2.48 7.22
CA SER A 125 7.23 1.52 6.71
C SER A 125 7.43 0.37 7.70
N PRO A 126 7.79 -0.83 7.20
CA PRO A 126 8.17 -1.92 8.09
C PRO A 126 9.49 -1.61 8.78
N THR A 127 9.59 -1.93 10.06
CA THR A 127 10.87 -1.93 10.76
C THR A 127 11.66 -3.14 10.28
N ASP A 128 12.82 -2.92 9.67
CA ASP A 128 13.63 -3.99 9.10
C ASP A 128 15.11 -3.80 9.45
N ARG A 129 15.44 -4.05 10.72
CA ARG A 129 16.78 -3.74 11.27
C ARG A 129 17.91 -4.50 10.56
N LEU A 130 17.64 -5.72 10.10
CA LEU A 130 18.62 -6.57 9.43
C LEU A 130 18.54 -6.47 7.90
N GLY A 131 17.55 -5.75 7.35
CA GLY A 131 17.34 -5.62 5.90
C GLY A 131 16.81 -6.87 5.21
N THR A 132 16.48 -7.93 5.97
CA THR A 132 16.10 -9.23 5.42
C THR A 132 14.76 -9.17 4.70
N LEU A 133 13.78 -8.44 5.25
CA LEU A 133 12.47 -8.27 4.60
C LEU A 133 12.61 -7.49 3.29
N GLN A 134 13.40 -6.42 3.30
CA GLN A 134 13.71 -5.61 2.12
C GLN A 134 14.38 -6.47 1.04
N ALA A 135 15.45 -7.19 1.38
CA ALA A 135 16.18 -8.02 0.43
C ALA A 135 15.32 -9.14 -0.16
N PHE A 136 14.51 -9.82 0.67
CA PHE A 136 13.55 -10.82 0.21
C PHE A 136 12.50 -10.22 -0.75
N CYS A 137 11.93 -9.05 -0.41
CA CYS A 137 10.97 -8.38 -1.27
C CYS A 137 11.59 -7.90 -2.59
N GLU A 138 12.86 -7.48 -2.58
CA GLU A 138 13.62 -7.15 -3.79
C GLU A 138 13.86 -8.39 -4.65
N ARG A 139 14.14 -9.55 -4.06
CA ARG A 139 14.28 -10.82 -4.78
C ARG A 139 12.97 -11.24 -5.46
N LEU A 140 11.83 -11.10 -4.78
CA LEU A 140 10.51 -11.29 -5.39
C LEU A 140 10.28 -10.33 -6.57
N ARG A 141 10.53 -9.04 -6.37
CA ARG A 141 10.40 -8.01 -7.41
C ARG A 141 11.32 -8.32 -8.60
N LEU A 142 12.54 -8.79 -8.36
CA LEU A 142 13.52 -9.13 -9.40
C LEU A 142 12.99 -10.23 -10.33
N ALA A 143 12.45 -11.32 -9.79
CA ALA A 143 11.92 -12.42 -10.60
C ALA A 143 10.83 -11.96 -11.58
N PHE A 144 9.92 -11.08 -11.13
CA PHE A 144 8.89 -10.51 -12.00
C PHE A 144 9.43 -9.46 -12.98
N ARG A 145 10.50 -8.75 -12.62
CA ARG A 145 11.19 -7.80 -13.51
C ARG A 145 11.92 -8.53 -14.64
N GLU A 146 12.65 -9.60 -14.33
CA GLU A 146 13.35 -10.42 -15.32
C GLU A 146 12.39 -11.14 -16.27
N ALA A 147 11.18 -11.46 -15.79
CA ALA A 147 10.09 -11.96 -16.64
C ALA A 147 9.37 -10.87 -17.47
N GLU A 148 9.80 -9.60 -17.35
CA GLU A 148 9.22 -8.42 -18.02
C GLU A 148 7.72 -8.21 -17.69
N LEU A 149 7.30 -8.56 -16.47
CA LEU A 149 5.90 -8.46 -16.03
C LEU A 149 5.61 -7.19 -15.22
N ILE A 150 6.62 -6.64 -14.56
CA ILE A 150 6.53 -5.37 -13.82
C ILE A 150 6.98 -4.21 -14.72
N VAL A 151 6.26 -3.08 -14.62
CA VAL A 151 6.63 -1.83 -15.26
C VAL A 151 8.01 -1.38 -14.75
N GLU A 152 8.92 -1.10 -15.68
CA GLU A 152 10.25 -0.62 -15.36
C GLU A 152 10.19 0.67 -14.53
N GLU A 153 10.89 0.67 -13.41
CA GLU A 153 10.93 1.77 -12.44
C GLU A 153 12.38 1.94 -12.00
N SER A 154 12.93 3.14 -12.24
CA SER A 154 14.34 3.45 -11.94
C SER A 154 14.60 3.65 -10.46
N ARG A 155 13.54 3.79 -9.65
CA ARG A 155 13.64 3.96 -8.20
C ARG A 155 13.78 2.61 -7.48
N PRO A 156 14.58 2.58 -6.39
CA PRO A 156 14.68 1.41 -5.52
C PRO A 156 13.32 1.06 -4.92
N LEU A 157 13.18 -0.18 -4.43
CA LEU A 157 11.95 -0.60 -3.77
C LEU A 157 11.81 0.14 -2.44
N LEU A 158 10.71 0.85 -2.25
CA LEU A 158 10.36 1.42 -0.96
C LEU A 158 9.21 0.59 -0.38
N LEU A 159 9.51 -0.25 0.61
CA LEU A 159 8.46 -0.96 1.34
C LEU A 159 7.69 0.02 2.21
N HIS A 160 6.39 0.12 1.96
CA HIS A 160 5.48 0.98 2.71
C HIS A 160 4.03 0.51 2.60
N ALA A 161 3.28 0.73 3.68
CA ALA A 161 1.83 0.61 3.72
C ALA A 161 1.24 2.01 3.67
N THR A 162 0.47 2.33 2.62
CA THR A 162 -0.19 3.64 2.53
C THR A 162 -1.30 3.72 3.58
N ILE A 163 -1.22 4.71 4.48
CA ILE A 163 -2.21 4.96 5.53
C ILE A 163 -3.19 6.05 5.09
N LEU A 164 -2.71 7.08 4.39
CA LEU A 164 -3.50 8.20 3.91
C LEU A 164 -3.13 8.52 2.47
N ASN A 165 -4.13 8.74 1.62
CA ASN A 165 -3.93 9.28 0.28
C ASN A 165 -5.11 10.17 -0.15
N THR A 166 -4.84 11.44 -0.38
CA THR A 166 -5.87 12.44 -0.72
C THR A 166 -6.49 12.23 -2.10
N ILE A 167 -5.93 11.35 -2.94
CA ILE A 167 -6.51 11.01 -4.25
C ILE A 167 -7.91 10.40 -4.12
N TYR A 168 -8.21 9.77 -2.99
CA TYR A 168 -9.50 9.12 -2.73
C TYR A 168 -10.58 10.09 -2.26
N VAL A 169 -10.22 11.33 -1.90
CA VAL A 169 -11.18 12.35 -1.49
C VAL A 169 -11.98 12.84 -2.69
N LYS A 170 -13.26 12.47 -2.74
CA LYS A 170 -14.17 12.95 -3.78
C LYS A 170 -14.47 14.43 -3.57
N GLY A 171 -14.42 15.22 -4.64
CA GLY A 171 -14.85 16.61 -4.58
C GLY A 171 -13.84 17.63 -3.99
N GLY A 172 -12.65 17.21 -3.53
CA GLY A 172 -11.62 18.06 -2.88
C GLY A 172 -10.91 19.14 -3.72
N GLY A 173 -11.47 19.50 -4.87
CA GLY A 173 -11.08 20.68 -5.64
C GLY A 173 -12.21 21.69 -5.53
N GLY A 174 -12.04 22.65 -4.60
CA GLY A 174 -12.88 23.81 -4.32
C GLY A 174 -14.33 23.81 -4.81
N LYS A 175 -15.29 23.57 -3.91
CA LYS A 175 -16.60 24.24 -4.01
C LYS A 175 -16.41 25.70 -3.59
N LYS A 176 -16.16 26.60 -4.56
CA LYS A 176 -16.67 27.97 -4.47
C LYS A 176 -17.76 28.11 -5.52
N GLY A 177 -18.90 28.61 -5.07
CA GLY A 177 -20.17 28.49 -5.77
C GLY A 177 -20.30 29.28 -7.07
N GLY A 178 -21.44 29.06 -7.72
CA GLY A 178 -22.12 30.07 -8.53
C GLY A 178 -21.47 30.42 -9.86
N GLY A 179 -21.95 29.76 -10.92
CA GLY A 179 -22.13 30.39 -12.24
C GLY A 179 -20.91 30.55 -13.13
N GLY A 180 -21.13 30.34 -14.43
CA GLY A 180 -20.27 30.90 -15.48
C GLY A 180 -19.40 29.91 -16.21
N ALA A 181 -19.61 29.84 -17.52
CA ALA A 181 -18.82 29.10 -18.49
C ALA A 181 -17.34 29.51 -18.51
N GLY A 182 -16.46 28.55 -18.88
CA GLY A 182 -15.15 28.85 -19.44
C GLY A 182 -13.94 28.30 -18.68
N GLY A 183 -13.32 27.25 -19.25
CA GLY A 183 -11.94 26.85 -18.95
C GLY A 183 -11.79 25.61 -18.07
N LYS A 184 -11.28 24.51 -18.65
CA LYS A 184 -10.77 23.33 -17.91
C LYS A 184 -9.50 23.74 -17.13
N LYS A 185 -9.64 24.48 -16.04
CA LYS A 185 -8.55 24.63 -15.06
C LYS A 185 -8.34 23.25 -14.42
N LYS A 186 -7.12 22.72 -14.57
CA LYS A 186 -6.68 21.45 -13.95
C LYS A 186 -6.96 21.56 -12.45
N ARG A 187 -7.88 20.74 -11.92
CA ARG A 187 -8.13 20.66 -10.47
C ARG A 187 -6.80 20.34 -9.80
N GLU A 188 -6.35 21.22 -8.90
CA GLU A 188 -5.20 20.92 -8.06
C GLU A 188 -5.53 19.72 -7.18
N ARG A 189 -4.54 18.83 -7.01
CA ARG A 189 -4.65 17.68 -6.12
C ARG A 189 -4.77 18.22 -4.69
N LEU A 190 -5.72 17.70 -3.93
CA LEU A 190 -5.85 18.03 -2.51
C LEU A 190 -4.55 17.66 -1.79
N THR A 191 -4.04 18.57 -0.97
CA THR A 191 -2.89 18.35 -0.08
C THR A 191 -3.23 18.80 1.32
N ILE A 192 -2.55 18.24 2.32
CA ILE A 192 -2.66 18.61 3.72
C ILE A 192 -1.29 19.05 4.26
N ASP A 193 -1.28 19.87 5.31
CA ASP A 193 -0.08 20.10 6.10
C ASP A 193 0.04 18.98 7.15
N ALA A 194 0.94 18.04 6.90
CA ALA A 194 1.11 16.85 7.71
C ALA A 194 2.14 17.02 8.83
N ARG A 195 2.82 18.17 8.97
CA ARG A 195 3.94 18.31 9.93
C ARG A 195 3.58 17.89 11.36
N GLY A 196 2.46 18.38 11.87
CA GLY A 196 1.99 18.00 13.20
C GLY A 196 1.46 16.56 13.30
N ILE A 197 0.96 16.01 12.19
CA ILE A 197 0.52 14.60 12.15
C ILE A 197 1.75 13.69 12.22
N LEU A 198 2.80 13.98 11.42
CA LEU A 198 4.04 13.22 11.42
C LEU A 198 4.71 13.24 12.79
N ASP A 199 4.78 14.41 13.44
CA ASP A 199 5.31 14.57 14.80
C ASP A 199 4.53 13.74 15.84
N ARG A 200 3.19 13.79 15.79
CA ARG A 200 2.34 13.02 16.73
C ARG A 200 2.47 11.50 16.54
N TYR A 201 2.67 11.04 15.30
CA TYR A 201 2.65 9.63 14.93
C TYR A 201 4.03 9.07 14.57
N GLU A 202 5.11 9.76 14.92
CA GLU A 202 6.50 9.37 14.61
C GLU A 202 6.84 7.96 15.11
N ASP A 203 6.40 7.63 16.33
CA ASP A 203 6.65 6.32 16.96
C ASP A 203 5.45 5.36 16.91
N GLN A 204 4.38 5.71 16.20
CA GLN A 204 3.14 4.93 16.19
C GLN A 204 3.37 3.51 15.68
N VAL A 205 3.15 2.51 16.53
CA VAL A 205 3.13 1.11 16.12
C VAL A 205 1.75 0.78 15.56
N TRP A 206 1.64 0.49 14.26
CA TRP A 206 0.38 0.16 13.60
C TRP A 206 0.02 -1.31 13.78
N MET A 207 1.03 -2.16 13.68
CA MET A 207 1.00 -3.58 13.98
C MET A 207 2.40 -4.04 14.37
N GLU A 208 2.49 -5.01 15.26
CA GLU A 208 3.76 -5.54 15.78
C GLU A 208 3.80 -7.06 15.67
N GLY A 209 4.96 -7.59 15.28
CA GLY A 209 5.25 -9.01 15.41
C GLY A 209 4.41 -9.91 14.49
N VAL A 210 3.90 -9.39 13.37
CA VAL A 210 3.00 -10.13 12.48
C VAL A 210 3.80 -10.97 11.50
N LYS A 211 3.57 -12.28 11.49
CA LYS A 211 4.19 -13.16 10.48
C LYS A 211 3.71 -12.81 9.08
N MET A 212 4.63 -12.77 8.13
CA MET A 212 4.28 -12.74 6.72
C MET A 212 3.66 -14.08 6.33
N GLU A 213 2.43 -14.04 5.81
CA GLU A 213 1.68 -15.25 5.44
C GLU A 213 1.64 -15.48 3.92
N LYS A 214 1.52 -14.41 3.11
CA LYS A 214 1.18 -14.53 1.70
C LYS A 214 1.89 -13.55 0.79
N ILE A 215 2.02 -13.93 -0.48
CA ILE A 215 2.38 -13.07 -1.61
C ILE A 215 1.24 -13.12 -2.61
N ALA A 216 0.77 -11.97 -3.09
CA ALA A 216 -0.41 -11.89 -3.94
C ALA A 216 -0.21 -11.01 -5.17
N ILE A 217 -0.94 -11.35 -6.23
CA ILE A 217 -1.25 -10.45 -7.35
C ILE A 217 -2.66 -9.95 -7.16
N CYS A 218 -2.79 -8.63 -7.02
CA CYS A 218 -4.07 -7.96 -6.80
C CYS A 218 -4.43 -7.08 -7.99
N LYS A 219 -5.71 -7.02 -8.31
CA LYS A 219 -6.27 -6.12 -9.32
C LYS A 219 -6.39 -4.70 -8.77
N MET A 220 -6.03 -3.71 -9.57
CA MET A 220 -6.21 -2.30 -9.24
C MET A 220 -7.68 -1.93 -9.08
N GLY A 221 -7.97 -1.06 -8.11
CA GLY A 221 -9.31 -0.56 -7.81
C GLY A 221 -10.07 -1.45 -6.83
N ALA A 222 -9.84 -1.19 -5.54
CA ALA A 222 -10.49 -1.87 -4.44
C ALA A 222 -12.03 -1.81 -4.55
N LYS A 223 -12.69 -2.87 -4.10
CA LYS A 223 -14.14 -3.04 -4.09
C LYS A 223 -14.66 -2.77 -2.69
N LYS A 224 -15.80 -2.08 -2.63
CA LYS A 224 -16.50 -1.82 -1.39
C LYS A 224 -17.03 -3.13 -0.80
N VAL A 225 -16.88 -3.26 0.51
CA VAL A 225 -17.51 -4.30 1.31
C VAL A 225 -18.64 -3.63 2.09
N GLU A 226 -19.87 -4.05 1.82
CA GLU A 226 -21.06 -3.49 2.43
C GLU A 226 -21.64 -4.46 3.47
N VAL A 227 -21.98 -3.93 4.65
CA VAL A 227 -22.70 -4.64 5.71
C VAL A 227 -23.96 -3.84 5.99
N ASN A 228 -25.13 -4.47 5.84
CA ASN A 228 -26.44 -3.81 6.01
C ASN A 228 -26.63 -2.53 5.16
N GLY A 229 -26.04 -2.49 3.96
CA GLY A 229 -26.13 -1.33 3.05
C GLY A 229 -25.22 -0.16 3.42
N VAL A 230 -24.34 -0.31 4.41
CA VAL A 230 -23.29 0.65 4.77
C VAL A 230 -21.95 0.11 4.29
N VAL A 231 -21.16 0.95 3.64
CA VAL A 231 -19.79 0.61 3.24
C VAL A 231 -18.91 0.62 4.49
N GLU A 232 -18.47 -0.56 4.92
CA GLU A 232 -17.64 -0.74 6.12
C GLU A 232 -16.15 -0.81 5.77
N ASP A 233 -15.80 -1.32 4.59
CA ASP A 233 -14.41 -1.50 4.18
C ASP A 233 -14.26 -1.47 2.66
N GLU A 234 -13.03 -1.50 2.19
CA GLU A 234 -12.70 -1.80 0.79
C GLU A 234 -11.58 -2.84 0.73
N VAL A 235 -11.66 -3.76 -0.22
CA VAL A 235 -10.65 -4.83 -0.42
C VAL A 235 -10.24 -4.92 -1.88
N TYR A 236 -8.99 -5.28 -2.15
CA TYR A 236 -8.57 -5.60 -3.51
C TYR A 236 -9.05 -7.00 -3.91
N GLU A 237 -9.40 -7.16 -5.18
CA GLU A 237 -9.67 -8.46 -5.78
C GLU A 237 -8.32 -9.17 -5.98
N VAL A 238 -8.16 -10.34 -5.38
CA VAL A 238 -6.95 -11.18 -5.48
C VAL A 238 -7.09 -12.07 -6.71
N GLU A 239 -6.22 -11.89 -7.70
CA GLU A 239 -6.19 -12.73 -8.91
C GLU A 239 -5.46 -14.05 -8.64
N ALA A 240 -4.40 -14.00 -7.82
CA ALA A 240 -3.70 -15.19 -7.31
C ALA A 240 -2.90 -14.86 -6.04
N GLU A 241 -2.69 -15.86 -5.21
CA GLU A 241 -1.83 -15.79 -4.03
C GLU A 241 -1.11 -17.13 -3.79
N ILE A 242 0.02 -17.07 -3.09
CA ILE A 242 0.75 -18.22 -2.55
C ILE A 242 1.05 -17.97 -1.07
N GLU A 243 1.16 -19.06 -0.31
CA GLU A 243 1.63 -19.04 1.07
C GLU A 243 3.16 -18.85 1.14
N PHE A 244 3.63 -18.28 2.24
CA PHE A 244 5.05 -18.10 2.56
C PHE A 244 5.70 -19.35 3.20
#